data_AF-A0AA38F4T1-F1
#
_entry.id   AF-A0AA38F4T1-F1
#
_cell.length_a   1.000
_cell.length_b   1.000
_cell.length_c   1.000
_cell.angle_alpha   90.00
_cell.angle_beta   90.00
_cell.angle_gamma   90.00
#
_symmetry.space_group_name_H-M   'P 1'
#
loop_
_entity.id
_entity.type
_entity.pdbx_description
1 polymer ?
#
loop_
_entity_poly.entity_id
_entity_poly.type
_entity_poly.pdbx_seq_one_letter_code
_entity_poly.pdbx_strand_id
1 'polypeptide(L)'
;AIAIHLAQKGAKLVINYVGNVKKAEEVSSIINSEDSTILKAITCKADVSKASEVSSLFDRAEEAFGKNVHILVNFAGVLDPKCPFLAETFEQAWDLDFGYQLQRGLSVQ
;
A
#
# COMPACT_ATOMS: atom_id res chain seq x y z
N ALA A 1 5.80 0.50 10.05
CA ALA A 1 6.71 -0.60 10.44
C ALA A 1 7.32 -1.31 9.22
N ILE A 2 6.53 -1.96 8.35
CA ILE A 2 7.06 -2.74 7.20
C ILE A 2 7.88 -1.88 6.24
N ALA A 3 7.35 -0.72 5.80
CA ALA A 3 8.05 0.15 4.84
C ALA A 3 9.43 0.59 5.33
N ILE A 4 9.52 1.07 6.58
CA ILE A 4 10.80 1.50 7.19
C ILE A 4 11.80 0.33 7.22
N HIS A 5 11.36 -0.87 7.62
CA HIS A 5 12.22 -2.03 7.69
C HIS A 5 12.75 -2.47 6.30
N LEU A 6 11.92 -2.39 5.27
CA LEU A 6 12.33 -2.66 3.90
C LEU A 6 13.35 -1.62 3.41
N ALA A 7 13.13 -0.35 3.72
CA ALA A 7 14.08 0.72 3.39
C ALA A 7 15.45 0.50 4.03
N GLN A 8 15.48 0.09 5.30
CA GLN A 8 16.71 -0.25 6.02
C GLN A 8 17.47 -1.42 5.40
N LYS A 9 16.78 -2.32 4.69
CA LYS A 9 17.39 -3.41 3.90
C LYS A 9 17.82 -2.97 2.50
N GLY A 10 17.70 -1.68 2.17
CA GLY A 10 18.09 -1.12 0.88
C GLY A 10 16.99 -1.11 -0.18
N ALA A 11 15.74 -1.40 0.18
CA ALA A 11 14.64 -1.33 -0.77
C ALA A 11 14.29 0.14 -1.11
N LYS A 12 13.94 0.38 -2.38
CA LYS A 12 13.27 1.59 -2.82
C LYS A 12 11.76 1.38 -2.82
N LEU A 13 11.01 2.35 -2.37
CA LEU A 13 9.61 2.17 -1.98
C LEU A 13 8.69 3.22 -2.59
N VAL A 14 7.56 2.77 -3.13
CA VAL A 14 6.43 3.63 -3.47
C VAL A 14 5.34 3.42 -2.43
N ILE A 15 5.03 4.47 -1.68
CA ILE A 15 4.03 4.44 -0.62
C ILE A 15 2.71 4.90 -1.21
N ASN A 16 1.83 3.93 -1.47
CA ASN A 16 0.48 4.20 -1.94
C ASN A 16 -0.43 4.71 -0.79
N TYR A 17 -1.26 5.72 -1.07
CA TYR A 17 -2.31 6.17 -0.16
C TYR A 17 -3.57 6.63 -0.90
N VAL A 18 -4.73 6.59 -0.25
CA VAL A 18 -5.99 7.15 -0.78
C VAL A 18 -6.43 8.37 0.03
N GLY A 19 -6.55 8.20 1.35
CA GLY A 19 -7.12 9.23 2.25
C GLY A 19 -6.13 9.94 3.16
N ASN A 20 -4.98 9.34 3.49
CA ASN A 20 -4.08 9.87 4.52
C ASN A 20 -2.72 10.29 3.98
N VAL A 21 -2.70 11.42 3.27
CA VAL A 21 -1.48 12.00 2.68
C VAL A 21 -0.41 12.29 3.74
N LYS A 22 -0.81 12.86 4.88
CA LYS A 22 0.12 13.25 5.95
C LYS A 22 0.93 12.06 6.47
N LYS A 23 0.26 10.94 6.73
CA LYS A 23 0.97 9.72 7.16
C LYS A 23 1.89 9.16 6.08
N ALA A 24 1.48 9.21 4.82
CA ALA A 24 2.32 8.76 3.72
C ALA A 24 3.60 9.61 3.60
N GLU A 25 3.46 10.94 3.67
CA GLU A 25 4.55 11.90 3.62
C GLU A 25 5.49 11.78 4.83
N GLU A 26 4.94 11.54 6.02
CA GLU A 26 5.71 11.29 7.24
C GLU A 26 6.60 10.06 7.06
N VAL A 27 6.03 8.94 6.58
CA VAL A 27 6.80 7.70 6.36
C VAL A 27 7.86 7.89 5.27
N SER A 28 7.54 8.57 4.15
CA SER A 28 8.56 8.86 3.13
C SER A 28 9.66 9.76 3.66
N SER A 29 9.32 10.75 4.49
CA SER A 29 10.30 11.66 5.09
C SER A 29 11.24 10.92 6.03
N ILE A 30 10.69 10.04 6.89
CA ILE A 30 11.50 9.18 7.77
C ILE A 30 12.48 8.35 6.94
N ILE A 31 11.98 7.65 5.91
CA ILE A 31 12.81 6.78 5.06
C ILE A 31 13.92 7.57 4.35
N ASN A 32 13.59 8.75 3.82
CA ASN A 32 14.56 9.58 3.09
C ASN A 32 15.53 10.33 4.02
N SER A 33 15.19 10.49 5.30
CA SER A 33 16.06 11.18 6.28
C SER A 33 17.25 10.33 6.74
N GLU A 34 17.17 9.00 6.63
CA GLU A 34 18.26 8.10 7.04
C GLU A 34 19.49 8.22 6.10
N ASP A 35 19.28 8.64 4.85
CA ASP A 35 20.34 8.88 3.87
C ASP A 35 19.86 9.89 2.81
N SER A 36 20.20 11.17 3.00
CA SER A 36 19.74 12.26 2.14
C SER A 36 20.35 12.26 0.73
N THR A 37 21.32 11.38 0.46
CA THR A 37 21.98 11.29 -0.84
C THR A 37 21.26 10.38 -1.82
N ILE A 38 20.40 9.49 -1.32
CA ILE A 38 19.67 8.50 -2.12
C ILE A 38 18.18 8.61 -1.82
N LEU A 39 17.38 8.94 -2.83
CA LEU A 39 15.93 8.87 -2.74
C LEU A 39 15.49 7.41 -2.59
N LYS A 40 14.95 7.04 -1.43
CA LYS A 40 14.52 5.68 -1.10
C LYS A 40 13.01 5.52 -1.08
N ALA A 41 12.25 6.60 -0.88
CA ALA A 41 10.79 6.54 -0.88
C ALA A 41 10.13 7.70 -1.61
N ILE A 42 9.08 7.40 -2.37
CA ILE A 42 8.13 8.37 -2.90
C ILE A 42 6.72 8.03 -2.41
N THR A 43 5.84 9.03 -2.36
CA THR A 43 4.41 8.83 -2.10
C THR A 43 3.64 8.90 -3.40
N CYS A 44 2.60 8.08 -3.53
CA CYS A 44 1.71 8.11 -4.68
C CYS A 44 0.28 7.95 -4.21
N LYS A 45 -0.63 8.77 -4.74
CA LYS A 45 -2.06 8.62 -4.46
C LYS A 45 -2.70 7.75 -5.53
N ALA A 46 -3.15 6.55 -5.16
CA ALA A 46 -3.89 5.66 -6.04
C ALA A 46 -4.90 4.80 -5.28
N ASP A 47 -6.14 4.77 -5.77
CA ASP A 47 -7.16 3.80 -5.38
C ASP A 47 -6.94 2.50 -6.14
N VAL A 48 -6.43 1.49 -5.43
CA VAL A 48 -6.09 0.18 -5.99
C VAL A 48 -7.30 -0.64 -6.46
N SER A 49 -8.54 -0.16 -6.28
CA SER A 49 -9.71 -0.76 -6.94
C SER A 49 -9.99 -0.27 -8.35
N LYS A 50 -9.34 0.81 -8.77
CA LYS A 50 -9.50 1.35 -10.11
C LYS A 50 -8.28 0.96 -10.93
N ALA A 51 -8.48 0.11 -11.92
CA ALA A 51 -7.41 -0.37 -12.79
C ALA A 51 -6.57 0.77 -13.41
N SER A 52 -7.21 1.89 -13.77
CA SER A 52 -6.51 3.07 -14.30
C SER A 52 -5.55 3.70 -13.28
N GLU A 53 -5.96 3.81 -12.01
CA GLU A 53 -5.11 4.38 -10.95
C GLU A 53 -3.99 3.41 -10.56
N VAL A 54 -4.23 2.09 -10.65
CA VAL A 54 -3.19 1.07 -10.49
C VAL A 54 -2.12 1.21 -11.58
N SER A 55 -2.52 1.36 -12.85
CA SER A 55 -1.56 1.59 -13.94
C SER A 55 -0.68 2.81 -13.66
N SER A 56 -1.30 3.93 -13.28
CA SER A 56 -0.56 5.17 -12.95
C SER A 56 0.37 5.00 -11.74
N LEU A 57 0.03 4.14 -10.78
CA LEU A 57 0.90 3.82 -9.64
C LEU A 57 2.18 3.10 -10.11
N PHE A 58 2.05 2.15 -11.03
CA PHE A 58 3.20 1.47 -11.63
C PHE A 58 4.02 2.41 -12.48
N ASP A 59 3.40 3.23 -13.33
CA ASP A 59 4.12 4.24 -14.15
C ASP A 59 4.98 5.16 -13.26
N ARG A 60 4.44 5.61 -12.13
CA ARG A 60 5.17 6.42 -11.14
C ARG A 60 6.32 5.67 -10.47
N ALA A 61 6.13 4.38 -10.20
CA ALA A 61 7.19 3.54 -9.66
C ALA A 61 8.34 3.38 -10.66
N GLU A 62 8.01 3.15 -11.93
CA GLU A 62 8.98 3.03 -13.01
C GLU A 62 9.76 4.34 -13.24
N GLU A 63 9.05 5.47 -13.23
CA GLU A 63 9.66 6.80 -13.36
C GLU A 63 10.66 7.09 -12.23
N ALA A 64 10.32 6.73 -10.99
CA ALA A 64 11.16 7.02 -9.84
C ALA A 64 12.34 6.05 -9.67
N PHE A 65 12.12 4.75 -9.92
CA PHE A 65 13.07 3.71 -9.51
C PHE A 65 13.45 2.71 -10.61
N GLY A 66 12.87 2.83 -11.80
CA GLY A 66 13.09 1.94 -12.94
C GLY A 66 12.07 0.80 -13.02
N LYS A 67 12.12 0.06 -14.13
CA LYS A 67 11.06 -0.87 -14.57
C LYS A 67 10.84 -2.12 -13.71
N ASN A 68 11.75 -2.43 -12.79
CA ASN A 68 11.70 -3.70 -12.06
C ASN A 68 11.03 -3.51 -10.70
N VAL A 69 9.78 -3.95 -10.59
CA VAL A 69 9.10 -4.10 -9.30
C VAL A 69 9.41 -5.48 -8.73
N HIS A 70 10.09 -5.51 -7.58
CA HIS A 70 10.53 -6.75 -6.95
C HIS A 70 9.58 -7.24 -5.84
N ILE A 71 8.88 -6.31 -5.18
CA ILE A 71 8.05 -6.60 -4.01
C ILE A 71 6.79 -5.74 -4.09
N LEU A 72 5.62 -6.38 -4.07
CA LEU A 72 4.33 -5.73 -3.91
C LEU A 72 3.74 -6.12 -2.56
N VAL A 73 3.46 -5.12 -1.72
CA VAL A 73 2.80 -5.33 -0.42
C VAL A 73 1.43 -4.68 -0.48
N ASN A 74 0.38 -5.49 -0.66
CA ASN A 74 -1.00 -5.01 -0.57
C ASN A 74 -1.47 -5.12 0.89
N PHE A 75 -1.56 -3.98 1.57
CA PHE A 75 -2.13 -3.90 2.91
C PHE A 75 -3.27 -2.86 2.94
N ALA A 76 -4.19 -2.94 1.97
CA ALA A 76 -5.37 -2.09 1.90
C ALA A 76 -6.51 -2.63 2.78
N GLY A 77 -6.27 -2.74 4.08
CA GLY A 77 -7.25 -3.10 5.12
C GLY A 77 -8.27 -1.99 5.37
N VAL A 78 -9.54 -2.12 4.97
CA VAL A 78 -10.63 -1.22 5.41
C VAL A 78 -11.62 -2.06 6.20
N LEU A 79 -11.67 -1.85 7.52
CA LEU A 79 -12.74 -2.38 8.36
C LEU A 79 -14.00 -1.55 8.10
N ASP A 80 -15.07 -2.17 7.58
CA ASP A 80 -16.38 -1.52 7.49
C ASP A 80 -16.92 -1.33 8.92
N PRO A 81 -17.18 -0.08 9.38
CA PRO A 81 -17.75 0.16 10.70
C PRO A 81 -19.17 -0.42 10.87
N LYS A 82 -19.83 -0.88 9.79
CA LYS A 82 -21.09 -1.63 9.84
C LYS A 82 -20.89 -3.12 10.10
N CYS A 83 -19.67 -3.64 10.08
CA CYS A 83 -19.41 -4.99 10.56
C CYS A 83 -19.63 -5.01 12.07
N PRO A 84 -20.64 -5.77 12.57
CA PRO A 84 -20.82 -5.91 14.00
C PRO A 84 -19.53 -6.47 14.61
N PHE A 85 -19.24 -6.05 15.84
CA PHE A 85 -18.12 -6.50 16.64
C PHE A 85 -17.90 -8.01 16.44
N LEU A 86 -16.72 -8.39 15.91
CA LEU A 86 -16.38 -9.74 15.42
C LEU A 86 -16.59 -10.89 16.43
N ALA A 87 -16.91 -10.58 17.68
CA ALA A 87 -17.23 -11.58 18.69
C ALA A 87 -18.58 -12.29 18.46
N GLU A 88 -19.50 -11.74 17.64
CA GLU A 88 -20.88 -12.27 17.55
C GLU A 88 -21.30 -12.86 16.18
N THR A 89 -20.45 -12.90 15.15
CA THR A 89 -20.81 -13.54 13.86
C THR A 89 -19.71 -14.44 13.32
N PHE A 90 -19.90 -15.74 13.51
CA PHE A 90 -19.00 -16.82 13.10
C PHE A 90 -19.15 -17.11 11.60
N GLU A 91 -18.02 -17.26 10.90
CA GLU A 91 -17.82 -17.61 9.47
C GLU A 91 -18.25 -16.57 8.41
N GLN A 92 -19.51 -16.14 8.34
CA GLN A 92 -19.97 -15.31 7.20
C GLN A 92 -19.36 -13.89 7.18
N ALA A 93 -19.13 -13.31 8.35
CA ALA A 93 -18.45 -12.01 8.47
C ALA A 93 -16.95 -12.12 8.13
N TRP A 94 -16.35 -13.28 8.40
CA TRP A 94 -14.96 -13.58 8.04
C TRP A 94 -14.80 -13.69 6.53
N ASP A 95 -15.67 -14.46 5.85
CA ASP A 95 -15.63 -14.59 4.40
C ASP A 95 -15.96 -13.28 3.68
N LEU A 96 -16.82 -12.43 4.26
CA LEU A 96 -17.14 -11.12 3.70
C LEU A 96 -15.97 -10.15 3.83
N ASP A 97 -15.38 -10.02 5.03
CA ASP A 97 -14.28 -9.08 5.28
C ASP A 97 -12.98 -9.54 4.61
N PHE A 98 -12.57 -10.80 4.78
CA PHE A 98 -11.37 -11.32 4.11
C PHE A 98 -11.59 -11.51 2.61
N GLY A 99 -12.75 -11.99 2.17
CA GLY A 99 -13.05 -12.21 0.76
C GLY A 99 -13.03 -10.90 -0.04
N TYR A 100 -13.60 -9.82 0.49
CA TYR A 100 -13.56 -8.52 -0.16
C TYR A 100 -12.12 -7.99 -0.34
N GLN A 101 -11.27 -8.23 0.66
CA GLN A 101 -9.90 -7.74 0.71
C GLN A 101 -8.96 -8.57 -0.17
N LEU A 102 -9.14 -9.89 -0.19
CA LEU A 102 -8.40 -10.80 -1.07
C LEU A 102 -8.84 -10.66 -2.53
N GLN A 103 -10.14 -10.51 -2.81
CA GLN A 103 -10.65 -10.36 -4.17
C GLN A 103 -10.21 -9.04 -4.81
N ARG A 104 -10.18 -7.93 -4.07
CA ARG A 104 -9.57 -6.67 -4.55
C ARG A 104 -8.06 -6.79 -4.77
N GLY A 105 -7.35 -7.62 -4.00
CA GLY A 105 -5.93 -7.90 -4.20
C GLY A 105 -5.62 -8.81 -5.40
N LEU A 106 -6.55 -9.68 -5.80
CA LEU A 106 -6.41 -10.65 -6.89
C LEU A 106 -7.01 -10.17 -8.23
N SER A 107 -7.79 -9.09 -8.24
CA SER A 107 -8.44 -8.58 -9.47
C SER A 107 -7.53 -7.69 -10.33
N VAL A 108 -6.23 -7.66 -10.05
CA VAL A 108 -5.21 -7.06 -10.93
C VAL A 108 -4.45 -8.21 -11.59
N GLN A 109 -5.00 -8.68 -12.71
CA GLN A 109 -4.29 -9.44 -13.75
C GLN A 109 -4.53 -8.79 -15.10
#